data_AF-A0A4Y5SLJ4-F1
#
_entry.id   AF-A0A4Y5SLJ4-F1
#
_cell.length_a   1.000
_cell.length_b   1.000
_cell.length_c   1.000
_cell.angle_alpha   90.00
_cell.angle_beta   90.00
_cell.angle_gamma   90.00
#
_symmetry.space_group_name_H-M   'P 1'
#
loop_
_entity.id
_entity.type
_entity.pdbx_description
1 polymer ?
#
loop_
_entity_poly.entity_id
_entity_poly.type
_entity_poly.pdbx_seq_one_letter_code
_entity_poly.pdbx_strand_id
1 'polypeptide(L)'
;MERILLPEIIISEADLDPIIEKLARRFMRKGQYDELIRLLRRYGCPEGLKVSIGWEAELLAKTGDRRAFGVLEACNLPGNRAVLEYLWNTGDVVGTLEALHLIEGPEEVFSTVAGTFRYLDPKEVLDLCSLARGNYPRELCRLAVVRYGLLLGDKKLIEEACSSLLKPTRMKLLSEFRATGCRELAEALIEANREEGFWNRCVELAEEGKLSEALDLVRDPHGASVEALKAYFLRGFFKRPGEVLRAARMELFWRALLYLALSPHRWGRPVYLIFKW
;
A
#
# COMPACT_ATOMS: atom_id res chain seq x y z
N MET A 1 -20.85 -7.68 -53.55
CA MET A 1 -20.63 -8.46 -52.32
C MET A 1 -19.57 -9.52 -52.65
N GLU A 2 -18.31 -9.10 -52.71
CA GLU A 2 -17.17 -10.00 -52.95
C GLU A 2 -16.58 -10.39 -51.59
N ARG A 3 -16.62 -11.70 -51.30
CA ARG A 3 -15.90 -12.27 -50.16
C ARG A 3 -14.44 -12.40 -50.56
N ILE A 4 -13.60 -11.52 -50.02
CA ILE A 4 -12.16 -11.77 -49.98
C ILE A 4 -11.94 -12.78 -48.84
N LEU A 5 -11.83 -14.06 -49.21
CA LEU A 5 -11.29 -15.09 -48.33
C LEU A 5 -9.79 -14.86 -48.24
N LEU A 6 -9.35 -14.15 -47.20
CA LEU A 6 -7.95 -14.23 -46.77
C LEU A 6 -7.72 -15.66 -46.26
N PRO A 7 -6.60 -16.32 -46.63
CA PRO A 7 -6.27 -17.61 -46.03
C PRO A 7 -6.14 -17.39 -44.52
N GLU A 8 -6.91 -18.15 -43.75
CA GLU A 8 -6.72 -18.27 -42.31
C GLU A 8 -5.34 -18.86 -42.07
N ILE A 9 -4.33 -17.99 -42.00
CA ILE A 9 -3.07 -18.33 -41.37
C ILE A 9 -3.41 -18.48 -39.90
N ILE A 10 -3.67 -19.72 -39.48
CA ILE A 10 -3.73 -20.10 -38.08
C ILE A 10 -2.29 -19.96 -37.57
N ILE A 11 -1.89 -18.75 -37.18
CA ILE A 11 -0.65 -18.53 -36.45
C ILE A 11 -0.88 -19.19 -35.09
N SER A 12 -0.08 -20.22 -34.78
CA SER A 12 -0.16 -20.85 -33.47
C SER A 12 0.22 -19.82 -32.40
N GLU A 13 -0.35 -19.91 -31.21
CA GLU A 13 -0.03 -19.02 -30.08
C GLU A 13 1.50 -19.01 -29.79
N ALA A 14 2.17 -20.14 -30.02
CA ALA A 14 3.63 -20.29 -29.90
C ALA A 14 4.44 -19.50 -30.94
N ASP A 15 3.88 -19.22 -32.12
CA ASP A 15 4.53 -18.41 -33.16
C ASP A 15 4.23 -16.90 -33.02
N LEU A 16 3.20 -16.56 -32.24
CA LEU A 16 2.76 -15.18 -32.03
C LEU A 16 3.60 -14.47 -30.95
N ASP A 17 3.90 -15.16 -29.85
CA ASP A 17 4.66 -14.60 -28.71
C ASP A 17 5.99 -13.96 -29.11
N PRO A 18 6.86 -14.59 -29.94
CA PRO A 18 8.12 -13.97 -30.36
C PRO A 18 7.91 -12.68 -31.18
N ILE A 19 6.83 -12.60 -31.96
CA ILE A 19 6.48 -11.42 -32.75
C ILE A 19 6.03 -10.29 -31.82
N ILE A 20 5.13 -10.60 -30.87
CA ILE A 20 4.66 -9.65 -29.87
C ILE A 20 5.82 -9.14 -29.03
N GLU A 21 6.72 -10.02 -28.59
CA GLU A 21 7.91 -9.64 -27.84
C GLU A 21 8.80 -8.67 -28.62
N LYS A 22 9.09 -8.99 -29.88
CA LYS A 22 9.91 -8.12 -30.75
C LYS A 22 9.27 -6.75 -30.97
N LEU A 23 7.95 -6.70 -31.17
CA LEU A 23 7.21 -5.43 -31.34
C LEU A 23 7.16 -4.63 -30.04
N ALA A 24 6.87 -5.26 -28.91
CA ALA A 24 6.85 -4.62 -27.60
C ALA A 24 8.22 -3.99 -27.26
N ARG A 25 9.32 -4.73 -27.43
CA ARG A 25 10.68 -4.21 -27.26
C ARG A 25 11.01 -3.06 -28.20
N ARG A 26 10.40 -3.01 -29.39
CA ARG A 26 10.54 -1.87 -30.31
C ARG A 26 9.78 -0.65 -29.81
N PHE A 27 8.56 -0.82 -29.30
CA PHE A 27 7.77 0.27 -28.76
C PHE A 27 8.38 0.86 -27.49
N MET A 28 8.84 0.02 -26.55
CA MET A 28 9.57 0.46 -25.35
C MET A 28 10.78 1.33 -25.71
N ARG A 29 11.66 0.84 -26.59
CA ARG A 29 12.85 1.59 -27.05
C ARG A 29 12.54 2.93 -27.72
N LYS A 30 11.34 3.09 -28.29
CA LYS A 30 10.91 4.32 -28.96
C LYS A 30 10.06 5.23 -28.08
N GLY A 31 9.76 4.85 -26.84
CA GLY A 31 8.83 5.56 -25.97
C GLY A 31 7.37 5.56 -26.46
N GLN A 32 7.00 4.59 -27.31
CA GLN A 32 5.66 4.45 -27.89
C GLN A 32 4.74 3.63 -26.96
N TYR A 33 4.52 4.14 -25.75
CA TYR A 33 3.84 3.38 -24.70
C TYR A 33 2.34 3.19 -24.97
N ASP A 34 1.68 4.10 -25.68
CA ASP A 34 0.27 3.93 -26.04
C ASP A 34 0.07 2.79 -27.05
N GLU A 35 1.00 2.62 -27.99
CA GLU A 35 1.05 1.49 -28.90
C GLU A 35 1.39 0.19 -28.17
N LEU A 36 2.32 0.24 -27.22
CA LEU A 36 2.68 -0.91 -26.37
C LEU A 36 1.47 -1.41 -25.56
N ILE A 37 0.76 -0.51 -24.88
CA ILE A 37 -0.44 -0.85 -24.09
C ILE A 37 -1.51 -1.48 -25.00
N ARG A 38 -1.75 -0.88 -26.18
CA ARG A 38 -2.70 -1.43 -27.17
C ARG A 38 -2.30 -2.82 -27.66
N LEU A 39 -1.02 -3.06 -27.90
CA LEU A 39 -0.50 -4.37 -28.32
C LEU A 39 -0.74 -5.42 -27.22
N LEU A 40 -0.31 -5.14 -26.00
CA LEU A 40 -0.35 -6.08 -24.87
C LEU A 40 -1.80 -6.38 -24.43
N ARG A 41 -2.69 -5.40 -24.42
CA ARG A 41 -4.12 -5.63 -24.14
C ARG A 41 -4.79 -6.52 -25.19
N ARG A 42 -4.32 -6.47 -26.45
CA ARG A 42 -4.93 -7.22 -27.55
C ARG A 42 -4.42 -8.66 -27.64
N TYR A 43 -3.15 -8.88 -27.38
CA TYR A 43 -2.48 -10.16 -27.62
C TYR A 43 -1.96 -10.83 -26.35
N GLY A 44 -2.16 -10.22 -25.19
CA GLY A 44 -1.55 -10.67 -23.94
C GLY A 44 -0.11 -10.21 -23.80
N CYS A 45 0.44 -10.44 -22.61
CA CYS A 45 1.80 -10.09 -22.25
C CYS A 45 2.66 -11.35 -22.14
N PRO A 46 3.54 -11.61 -23.12
CA PRO A 46 4.48 -12.72 -23.07
C PRO A 46 5.30 -12.75 -21.79
N GLU A 47 5.55 -13.94 -21.24
CA GLU A 47 6.25 -14.10 -19.96
C GLU A 47 7.65 -13.45 -19.98
N GLY A 48 8.38 -13.59 -21.09
CA GLY A 48 9.71 -12.99 -21.29
C GLY A 48 9.75 -11.46 -21.27
N LEU A 49 8.60 -10.79 -21.35
CA LEU A 49 8.49 -9.33 -21.27
C LEU A 49 8.19 -8.81 -19.86
N LYS A 50 7.57 -9.61 -18.98
CA LYS A 50 7.01 -9.11 -17.72
C LYS A 50 8.03 -8.36 -16.86
N VAL A 51 9.26 -8.86 -16.78
CA VAL A 51 10.36 -8.18 -16.05
C VAL A 51 10.69 -6.83 -16.68
N SER A 52 10.82 -6.77 -18.01
CA SER A 52 11.11 -5.50 -18.72
C SER A 52 9.97 -4.50 -18.57
N ILE A 53 8.72 -4.96 -18.63
CA ILE A 53 7.52 -4.15 -18.43
C ILE A 53 7.47 -3.57 -17.02
N GLY A 54 7.77 -4.38 -15.99
CA GLY A 54 7.85 -3.90 -14.61
C GLY A 54 8.89 -2.78 -14.46
N TRP A 55 10.08 -2.95 -15.05
CA TRP A 55 11.13 -1.93 -15.02
C TRP A 55 10.75 -0.65 -15.76
N GLU A 56 10.16 -0.78 -16.95
CA GLU A 56 9.69 0.37 -17.73
C GLU A 56 8.58 1.13 -17.00
N ALA A 57 7.64 0.43 -16.37
CA ALA A 57 6.60 1.06 -15.57
C ALA A 57 7.18 1.83 -14.37
N GLU A 58 8.18 1.28 -13.67
CA GLU A 58 8.86 2.01 -12.60
C GLU A 58 9.59 3.26 -13.11
N LEU A 59 10.25 3.19 -14.26
CA LEU A 59 10.92 4.34 -14.89
C LEU A 59 9.92 5.44 -15.25
N LEU A 60 8.80 5.06 -15.89
CA LEU A 60 7.72 5.98 -16.23
C LEU A 60 7.12 6.65 -14.99
N ALA A 61 6.83 5.87 -13.95
CA ALA A 61 6.30 6.39 -12.70
C ALA A 61 7.24 7.40 -12.04
N LYS A 62 8.55 7.15 -12.05
CA LYS A 62 9.56 8.08 -11.54
C LYS A 62 9.60 9.41 -12.28
N THR A 63 9.29 9.40 -13.57
CA THR A 63 9.16 10.62 -14.38
C THR A 63 7.78 11.28 -14.25
N GLY A 64 6.88 10.71 -13.45
CA GLY A 64 5.51 11.23 -13.30
C GLY A 64 4.58 10.88 -14.46
N ASP A 65 4.86 9.83 -15.21
CA ASP A 65 4.03 9.41 -16.34
C ASP A 65 3.00 8.34 -15.94
N ARG A 66 1.72 8.68 -16.04
CA ARG A 66 0.59 7.79 -15.70
C ARG A 66 0.47 6.57 -16.62
N ARG A 67 1.13 6.55 -17.78
CA ARG A 67 1.19 5.38 -18.66
C ARG A 67 1.85 4.18 -17.98
N ALA A 68 2.65 4.39 -16.93
CA ALA A 68 3.17 3.34 -16.06
C ALA A 68 2.06 2.36 -15.63
N PHE A 69 0.90 2.89 -15.21
CA PHE A 69 -0.23 2.08 -14.75
C PHE A 69 -0.87 1.30 -15.89
N GLY A 70 -1.04 1.93 -17.05
CA GLY A 70 -1.61 1.26 -18.23
C GLY A 70 -0.73 0.11 -18.74
N VAL A 71 0.59 0.25 -18.64
CA VAL A 71 1.55 -0.81 -19.01
C VAL A 71 1.48 -1.98 -18.03
N LEU A 72 1.38 -1.72 -16.72
CA LEU A 72 1.20 -2.76 -15.69
C LEU A 72 -0.15 -3.48 -15.83
N GLU A 73 -1.24 -2.74 -16.00
CA GLU A 73 -2.58 -3.29 -16.24
C GLU A 73 -2.58 -4.22 -17.46
N ALA A 74 -1.93 -3.82 -18.56
CA ALA A 74 -1.90 -4.61 -19.79
C ALA A 74 -1.18 -5.96 -19.62
N CYS A 75 -0.31 -6.08 -18.61
CA CYS A 75 0.41 -7.31 -18.30
C CYS A 75 -0.09 -8.02 -17.02
N ASN A 76 -1.14 -7.51 -16.37
CA ASN A 76 -1.60 -7.97 -15.06
C ASN A 76 -0.46 -8.07 -14.03
N LEU A 77 0.40 -7.04 -13.98
CA LEU A 77 1.53 -6.99 -13.05
C LEU A 77 1.20 -6.11 -11.84
N PRO A 78 1.69 -6.48 -10.64
CA PRO A 78 1.58 -5.63 -9.47
C PRO A 78 2.38 -4.33 -9.66
N GLY A 79 1.79 -3.24 -9.21
CA GLY A 79 2.30 -1.88 -9.33
C GLY A 79 2.77 -1.25 -8.03
N ASN A 80 2.94 -2.02 -6.93
CA ASN A 80 3.23 -1.52 -5.58
C ASN A 80 4.28 -0.40 -5.58
N ARG A 81 5.44 -0.66 -6.20
CA ARG A 81 6.53 0.32 -6.28
C ARG A 81 6.22 1.47 -7.24
N ALA A 82 5.66 1.19 -8.41
CA ALA A 82 5.36 2.21 -9.41
C ALA A 82 4.33 3.22 -8.90
N VAL A 83 3.27 2.78 -8.21
CA VAL A 83 2.23 3.67 -7.65
C VAL A 83 2.80 4.56 -6.56
N LEU A 84 3.67 4.02 -5.69
CA LEU A 84 4.31 4.78 -4.61
C LEU A 84 5.32 5.81 -5.15
N GLU A 85 6.18 5.39 -6.09
CA GLU A 85 7.14 6.28 -6.75
C GLU A 85 6.41 7.40 -7.51
N TYR A 86 5.32 7.08 -8.20
CA TYR A 86 4.50 8.08 -8.88
C TYR A 86 3.96 9.13 -7.90
N LEU A 87 3.39 8.70 -6.77
CA LEU A 87 2.88 9.60 -5.73
C LEU A 87 3.99 10.51 -5.19
N TRP A 88 5.17 9.94 -4.90
CA TRP A 88 6.28 10.72 -4.33
C TRP A 88 6.88 11.72 -5.29
N ASN A 89 6.89 11.42 -6.59
CA ASN A 89 7.47 12.32 -7.59
C ASN A 89 6.49 13.39 -8.08
N THR A 90 5.18 13.12 -8.05
CA THR A 90 4.17 14.03 -8.62
C THR A 90 3.29 14.72 -7.58
N GLY A 91 3.04 14.08 -6.44
CA GLY A 91 1.97 14.48 -5.52
C GLY A 91 0.55 14.30 -6.08
N ASP A 92 0.36 13.63 -7.23
CA ASP A 92 -0.96 13.38 -7.81
C ASP A 92 -1.72 12.29 -7.02
N VAL A 93 -2.45 12.73 -6.00
CA VAL A 93 -3.28 11.85 -5.17
C VAL A 93 -4.40 11.20 -5.99
N VAL A 94 -5.02 11.91 -6.94
CA VAL A 94 -6.14 11.38 -7.73
C VAL A 94 -5.67 10.20 -8.58
N GLY A 95 -4.58 10.37 -9.33
CA GLY A 95 -4.00 9.31 -10.15
C GLY A 95 -3.50 8.12 -9.33
N THR A 96 -2.93 8.37 -8.15
CA THR A 96 -2.52 7.32 -7.22
C THR A 96 -3.71 6.50 -6.70
N LEU A 97 -4.80 7.15 -6.30
CA LEU A 97 -5.97 6.46 -5.76
C LEU A 97 -6.70 5.62 -6.82
N GLU A 98 -6.78 6.10 -8.05
CA GLU A 98 -7.32 5.32 -9.19
C GLU A 98 -6.50 4.03 -9.44
N ALA A 99 -5.18 4.09 -9.21
CA ALA A 99 -4.24 3.00 -9.42
C ALA A 99 -4.12 2.00 -8.25
N LEU A 100 -4.85 2.17 -7.14
CA LEU A 100 -4.75 1.25 -5.98
C LEU A 100 -5.04 -0.21 -6.31
N HIS A 101 -5.82 -0.47 -7.36
CA HIS A 101 -6.13 -1.83 -7.81
C HIS A 101 -4.91 -2.59 -8.38
N LEU A 102 -3.82 -1.88 -8.70
CA LEU A 102 -2.55 -2.47 -9.11
C LEU A 102 -1.71 -2.90 -7.91
N ILE A 103 -2.05 -2.50 -6.69
CA ILE A 103 -1.26 -2.81 -5.51
C ILE A 103 -1.69 -4.16 -4.94
N GLU A 104 -0.73 -5.06 -4.80
CA GLU A 104 -0.94 -6.33 -4.12
C GLU A 104 -0.67 -6.22 -2.63
N GLY A 105 -1.61 -6.75 -1.85
CA GLY A 105 -1.51 -6.81 -0.40
C GLY A 105 -2.15 -5.58 0.27
N PRO A 106 -2.95 -5.79 1.32
CA PRO A 106 -3.60 -4.70 2.04
C PRO A 106 -2.57 -3.72 2.61
N GLU A 107 -1.46 -4.23 3.17
CA GLU A 107 -0.40 -3.42 3.79
C GLU A 107 0.13 -2.30 2.89
N GLU A 108 0.36 -2.63 1.62
CA GLU A 108 0.92 -1.71 0.63
C GLU A 108 -0.12 -0.69 0.17
N VAL A 109 -1.40 -1.08 0.14
CA VAL A 109 -2.52 -0.14 -0.06
C VAL A 109 -2.60 0.84 1.11
N PHE A 110 -2.53 0.35 2.36
CA PHE A 110 -2.51 1.21 3.55
C PHE A 110 -1.36 2.20 3.51
N SER A 111 -0.15 1.73 3.22
CA SER A 111 1.05 2.56 3.10
C SER A 111 0.90 3.63 2.02
N THR A 112 0.38 3.25 0.86
CA THR A 112 0.18 4.17 -0.27
C THR A 112 -0.85 5.24 0.06
N VAL A 113 -2.02 4.85 0.60
CA VAL A 113 -3.07 5.79 1.01
C VAL A 113 -2.55 6.71 2.12
N ALA A 114 -1.82 6.18 3.11
CA ALA A 114 -1.19 7.00 4.14
C ALA A 114 -0.20 8.02 3.57
N GLY A 115 0.51 7.66 2.49
CA GLY A 115 1.38 8.57 1.75
C GLY A 115 0.63 9.78 1.18
N THR A 116 -0.64 9.62 0.79
CA THR A 116 -1.46 10.70 0.21
C THR A 116 -1.80 11.80 1.23
N PHE A 117 -1.85 11.48 2.52
CA PHE A 117 -2.14 12.45 3.59
C PHE A 117 -1.04 13.51 3.77
N ARG A 118 0.11 13.35 3.11
CA ARG A 118 1.14 14.40 3.02
C ARG A 118 0.74 15.54 2.09
N TYR A 119 -0.20 15.29 1.19
CA TYR A 119 -0.58 16.21 0.12
C TYR A 119 -2.02 16.70 0.24
N LEU A 120 -2.93 15.89 0.81
CA LEU A 120 -4.33 16.22 1.01
C LEU A 120 -4.80 15.89 2.42
N ASP A 121 -5.82 16.61 2.88
CA ASP A 121 -6.49 16.29 4.15
C ASP A 121 -7.11 14.87 4.08
N PRO A 122 -7.04 14.05 5.14
CA PRO A 122 -7.61 12.71 5.14
C PRO A 122 -9.10 12.65 4.81
N LYS A 123 -9.85 13.71 5.11
CA LYS A 123 -11.26 13.82 4.74
C LYS A 123 -11.43 14.00 3.23
N GLU A 124 -10.58 14.79 2.60
CA GLU A 124 -10.59 14.92 1.14
C GLU A 124 -10.19 13.60 0.47
N VAL A 125 -9.20 12.89 1.03
CA VAL A 125 -8.83 11.54 0.56
C VAL A 125 -9.99 10.55 0.71
N LEU A 126 -10.77 10.62 1.79
CA LEU A 126 -11.94 9.77 2.00
C LEU A 126 -12.97 9.92 0.88
N ASP A 127 -13.24 11.16 0.45
CA ASP A 127 -14.17 11.43 -0.65
C ASP A 127 -13.65 10.85 -1.97
N LEU A 128 -12.33 10.88 -2.17
CA LEU A 128 -11.65 10.33 -3.34
C LEU A 128 -11.48 8.81 -3.31
N CYS A 129 -11.66 8.12 -2.18
CA CYS A 129 -11.54 6.66 -2.11
C CYS A 129 -12.51 5.93 -3.06
N SER A 130 -13.58 6.60 -3.53
CA SER A 130 -14.51 6.07 -4.53
C SER A 130 -13.88 5.88 -5.93
N LEU A 131 -12.78 6.59 -6.23
CA LEU A 131 -12.05 6.54 -7.49
C LEU A 131 -11.33 5.21 -7.71
N ALA A 132 -10.92 4.53 -6.64
CA ALA A 132 -10.22 3.26 -6.74
C ALA A 132 -11.05 2.24 -7.52
N ARG A 133 -10.41 1.49 -8.42
CA ARG A 133 -11.10 0.51 -9.27
C ARG A 133 -11.42 -0.76 -8.48
N GLY A 134 -12.70 -1.11 -8.40
CA GLY A 134 -13.18 -2.30 -7.71
C GLY A 134 -13.48 -2.08 -6.22
N ASN A 135 -14.35 -2.90 -5.66
CA ASN A 135 -14.83 -2.70 -4.28
C ASN A 135 -13.73 -2.95 -3.23
N TYR A 136 -12.83 -3.90 -3.47
CA TYR A 136 -11.80 -4.25 -2.50
C TYR A 136 -10.79 -3.09 -2.27
N PRO A 137 -10.17 -2.48 -3.30
CA PRO A 137 -9.31 -1.31 -3.09
C PRO A 137 -10.02 -0.10 -2.48
N ARG A 138 -11.30 0.14 -2.83
CA ARG A 138 -12.11 1.22 -2.24
C ARG A 138 -12.29 1.05 -0.74
N GLU A 139 -12.60 -0.17 -0.31
CA GLU A 139 -12.79 -0.48 1.11
C GLU A 139 -11.47 -0.37 1.87
N LEU A 140 -10.36 -0.88 1.31
CA LEU A 140 -9.03 -0.70 1.90
C LEU A 140 -8.64 0.77 2.03
N CYS A 141 -8.96 1.62 1.03
CA CYS A 141 -8.73 3.07 1.11
C CYS A 141 -9.49 3.71 2.28
N ARG A 142 -10.79 3.44 2.41
CA ARG A 142 -11.62 3.97 3.51
C ARG A 142 -11.15 3.48 4.86
N LEU A 143 -10.77 2.22 4.94
CA LEU A 143 -10.18 1.64 6.12
C LEU A 143 -8.84 2.31 6.47
N ALA A 144 -8.01 2.67 5.49
CA ALA A 144 -6.77 3.43 5.74
C ALA A 144 -7.06 4.81 6.35
N VAL A 145 -8.17 5.45 5.97
CA VAL A 145 -8.64 6.68 6.63
C VAL A 145 -9.14 6.41 8.05
N VAL A 146 -9.88 5.32 8.30
CA VAL A 146 -10.25 4.90 9.68
C VAL A 146 -9.00 4.73 10.55
N ARG A 147 -7.97 4.05 10.02
CA ARG A 147 -6.67 3.88 10.69
C ARG A 147 -6.05 5.23 11.03
N TYR A 148 -6.04 6.14 10.06
CA TYR A 148 -5.41 7.43 10.24
C TYR A 148 -6.14 8.29 11.28
N GLY A 149 -7.48 8.31 11.24
CA GLY A 149 -8.28 8.96 12.28
C GLY A 149 -8.01 8.40 13.67
N LEU A 150 -7.83 7.09 13.79
CA LEU A 150 -7.42 6.45 15.04
C LEU A 150 -6.06 6.94 15.53
N LEU A 151 -5.06 7.06 14.65
CA LEU A 151 -3.72 7.58 15.00
C LEU A 151 -3.76 9.03 15.49
N LEU A 152 -4.67 9.83 14.93
CA LEU A 152 -4.86 11.22 15.35
C LEU A 152 -5.75 11.37 16.58
N GLY A 153 -6.44 10.31 17.00
CA GLY A 153 -7.53 10.41 17.97
C GLY A 153 -8.73 11.21 17.43
N ASP A 154 -8.85 11.35 16.11
CA ASP A 154 -9.95 12.05 15.46
C ASP A 154 -11.17 11.15 15.34
N LYS A 155 -12.02 11.25 16.36
CA LYS A 155 -13.28 10.53 16.45
C LYS A 155 -14.20 10.79 15.26
N LYS A 156 -14.24 12.02 14.75
CA LYS A 156 -15.17 12.41 13.69
C LYS A 156 -14.74 11.78 12.37
N LEU A 157 -13.43 11.82 12.08
CA LEU A 157 -12.87 11.18 10.89
C LEU A 157 -13.10 9.66 10.90
N ILE A 158 -12.92 9.00 12.06
CA ILE A 158 -13.20 7.57 12.22
C ILE A 158 -14.68 7.27 11.94
N GLU A 159 -15.59 8.06 12.51
CA GLU A 159 -17.04 7.87 12.34
C GLU A 159 -17.47 8.05 10.88
N GLU A 160 -16.99 9.10 10.21
CA GLU A 160 -17.28 9.37 8.80
C GLU A 160 -16.72 8.26 7.91
N ALA A 161 -15.45 7.88 8.10
CA ALA A 161 -14.81 6.83 7.31
C ALA A 161 -15.46 5.46 7.52
N CYS A 162 -15.78 5.09 8.76
CA CYS A 162 -16.54 3.87 9.07
C CYS A 162 -17.92 3.87 8.39
N SER A 163 -18.61 5.02 8.39
CA SER A 163 -19.96 5.13 7.81
C SER A 163 -19.93 4.96 6.29
N SER A 164 -18.83 5.35 5.65
CA SER A 164 -18.62 5.22 4.21
C SER A 164 -18.30 3.79 3.73
N LEU A 165 -17.93 2.89 4.65
CA LEU A 165 -17.65 1.48 4.33
C LEU A 165 -18.90 0.76 3.81
N LEU A 166 -18.68 -0.21 2.93
CA LEU A 166 -19.73 -1.12 2.51
C LEU A 166 -20.26 -1.90 3.71
N LYS A 167 -21.56 -2.20 3.67
CA LYS A 167 -22.27 -2.87 4.78
C LYS A 167 -21.54 -4.12 5.30
N PRO A 168 -21.05 -5.06 4.46
CA PRO A 168 -20.34 -6.25 4.97
C PRO A 168 -19.08 -5.89 5.76
N THR A 169 -18.25 -5.00 5.23
CA THR A 169 -17.02 -4.54 5.86
C THR A 169 -17.30 -3.85 7.18
N ARG A 170 -18.24 -2.90 7.15
CA ARG A 170 -18.69 -2.13 8.32
C ARG A 170 -19.21 -3.04 9.42
N MET A 171 -20.08 -4.00 9.09
CA MET A 171 -20.66 -4.91 10.09
C MET A 171 -19.60 -5.79 10.75
N LYS A 172 -18.66 -6.33 9.98
CA LYS A 172 -17.58 -7.15 10.56
C LYS A 172 -16.67 -6.29 11.45
N LEU A 173 -16.30 -5.07 11.01
CA LEU A 173 -15.56 -4.11 11.84
C LEU A 173 -16.30 -3.79 13.15
N LEU A 174 -17.58 -3.45 13.10
CA LEU A 174 -18.41 -3.19 14.28
C LEU A 174 -18.45 -4.40 15.23
N SER A 175 -18.61 -5.62 14.68
CA SER A 175 -18.68 -6.85 15.47
C SER A 175 -17.37 -7.18 16.19
N GLU A 176 -16.21 -6.92 15.57
CA GLU A 176 -14.89 -7.17 16.16
C GLU A 176 -14.66 -6.32 17.42
N PHE A 177 -15.21 -5.10 17.44
CA PHE A 177 -15.10 -4.16 18.57
C PHE A 177 -16.33 -4.11 19.45
N ARG A 178 -17.30 -5.01 19.23
CA ARG A 178 -18.57 -5.06 19.98
C ARG A 178 -19.34 -3.73 19.95
N ALA A 179 -19.19 -2.97 18.88
CA ALA A 179 -19.87 -1.70 18.67
C ALA A 179 -21.18 -1.91 17.89
N THR A 180 -22.20 -1.12 18.20
CA THR A 180 -23.50 -1.13 17.51
C THR A 180 -23.58 -0.13 16.35
N GLY A 181 -22.68 0.85 16.32
CA GLY A 181 -22.58 1.85 15.26
C GLY A 181 -21.21 2.52 15.19
N CYS A 182 -20.96 3.30 14.12
CA CYS A 182 -19.65 3.90 13.85
C CYS A 182 -19.19 4.91 14.92
N ARG A 183 -20.13 5.60 15.57
CA ARG A 183 -19.82 6.49 16.69
C ARG A 183 -19.28 5.75 17.91
N GLU A 184 -19.96 4.67 18.30
CA GLU A 184 -19.53 3.80 19.41
C GLU A 184 -18.22 3.10 19.07
N LEU A 185 -18.06 2.67 17.80
CA LEU A 185 -16.79 2.16 17.31
C LEU A 185 -15.68 3.19 17.49
N ALA A 186 -15.87 4.44 17.06
CA ALA A 186 -14.84 5.47 17.20
C ALA A 186 -14.40 5.67 18.66
N GLU A 187 -15.34 5.64 19.61
CA GLU A 187 -15.05 5.67 21.05
C GLU A 187 -14.27 4.43 21.49
N ALA A 188 -14.74 3.24 21.15
CA ALA A 188 -14.11 1.97 21.48
C ALA A 188 -12.69 1.86 20.91
N LEU A 189 -12.48 2.35 19.69
CA LEU A 189 -11.18 2.34 19.03
C LEU A 189 -10.21 3.28 19.72
N ILE A 190 -10.62 4.52 20.00
CA ILE A 190 -9.78 5.50 20.71
C ILE A 190 -9.48 5.02 22.12
N GLU A 191 -10.45 4.43 22.83
CA GLU A 191 -10.24 3.90 24.19
C GLU A 191 -9.30 2.70 24.17
N ALA A 192 -9.50 1.75 23.25
CA ALA A 192 -8.55 0.64 23.05
C ALA A 192 -7.15 1.15 22.65
N ASN A 193 -7.08 2.29 21.96
CA ASN A 193 -5.83 2.96 21.59
C ASN A 193 -5.37 4.04 22.58
N ARG A 194 -5.98 4.20 23.76
CA ARG A 194 -5.43 5.13 24.76
C ARG A 194 -4.10 4.63 25.33
N GLU A 195 -3.90 3.31 25.37
CA GLU A 195 -2.62 2.67 25.66
C GLU A 195 -1.88 2.23 24.37
N GLU A 196 -2.58 1.95 23.26
CA GLU A 196 -2.01 1.44 21.98
C GLU A 196 -1.76 2.47 20.85
N GLY A 197 -2.31 3.70 20.91
CA GLY A 197 -2.06 4.75 19.92
C GLY A 197 -0.61 5.22 19.92
N PHE A 198 0.05 5.10 21.08
CA PHE A 198 1.51 5.23 21.21
C PHE A 198 2.24 4.14 20.41
N TRP A 199 1.78 2.88 20.43
CA TRP A 199 2.42 1.77 19.71
C TRP A 199 2.45 1.98 18.20
N ASN A 200 1.33 2.35 17.59
CA ASN A 200 1.28 2.51 16.14
C ASN A 200 2.19 3.65 15.66
N ARG A 201 2.24 4.75 16.41
CA ARG A 201 3.17 5.85 16.12
C ARG A 201 4.63 5.43 16.30
N CYS A 202 4.93 4.60 17.30
CA CYS A 202 6.28 4.02 17.47
C CYS A 202 6.68 3.18 16.26
N VAL A 203 5.79 2.30 15.79
CA VAL A 203 6.04 1.44 14.61
C VAL A 203 6.25 2.28 13.35
N GLU A 204 5.42 3.28 13.10
CA GLU A 204 5.56 4.14 11.92
C GLU A 204 6.86 4.95 11.93
N LEU A 205 7.22 5.54 13.08
CA LEU A 205 8.50 6.24 13.22
C LEU A 205 9.68 5.29 13.02
N ALA A 206 9.58 4.06 13.51
CA ALA A 206 10.55 3.02 13.26
C ALA A 206 10.65 2.67 11.75
N GLU A 207 9.53 2.50 11.03
CA GLU A 207 9.54 2.27 9.58
C GLU A 207 10.07 3.47 8.77
N GLU A 208 9.92 4.70 9.27
CA GLU A 208 10.55 5.91 8.73
C GLU A 208 12.06 5.98 8.99
N GLY A 209 12.59 5.04 9.79
CA GLY A 209 14.00 5.00 10.18
C GLY A 209 14.33 5.89 11.38
N LYS A 210 13.35 6.35 12.15
CA LYS A 210 13.51 7.19 13.36
C LYS A 210 13.36 6.34 14.64
N LEU A 211 14.24 5.35 14.81
CA LEU A 211 14.12 4.38 15.90
C LEU A 211 14.20 5.02 17.29
N SER A 212 15.06 6.02 17.50
CA SER A 212 15.15 6.69 18.80
C SER A 212 13.87 7.42 19.17
N GLU A 213 13.29 8.18 18.24
CA GLU A 213 12.00 8.85 18.45
C GLU A 213 10.87 7.84 18.69
N ALA A 214 10.90 6.70 17.99
CA ALA A 214 9.96 5.61 18.24
C ALA A 214 10.10 5.06 19.66
N LEU A 215 11.32 4.79 20.14
CA LEU A 215 11.55 4.22 21.47
C LEU A 215 11.27 5.22 22.59
N ASP A 216 11.49 6.52 22.38
CA ASP A 216 11.18 7.57 23.37
C ASP A 216 9.67 7.70 23.65
N LEU A 217 8.83 7.33 22.68
CA LEU A 217 7.38 7.33 22.83
C LEU A 217 6.87 6.11 23.61
N VAL A 218 7.72 5.08 23.82
CA VAL A 218 7.34 3.85 24.51
C VAL A 218 7.38 4.06 26.02
N ARG A 219 6.21 4.03 26.66
CA ARG A 219 6.10 4.06 28.14
C ARG A 219 6.21 2.66 28.78
N ASP A 220 5.81 1.61 28.07
CA ASP A 220 5.90 0.21 28.52
C ASP A 220 6.88 -0.60 27.64
N PRO A 221 8.01 -1.10 28.20
CA PRO A 221 9.11 -1.71 27.47
C PRO A 221 8.82 -3.09 26.83
N HIS A 222 7.65 -3.70 27.02
CA HIS A 222 7.48 -5.12 26.68
C HIS A 222 7.00 -5.42 25.26
N GLY A 223 6.21 -4.53 24.64
CA GLY A 223 5.60 -4.81 23.34
C GLY A 223 5.84 -3.76 22.26
N ALA A 224 5.59 -2.48 22.55
CA ALA A 224 5.72 -1.39 21.57
C ALA A 224 7.14 -1.25 21.03
N SER A 225 8.11 -1.34 21.95
CA SER A 225 9.54 -1.25 21.69
C SER A 225 10.04 -2.44 20.86
N VAL A 226 9.48 -3.63 21.08
CA VAL A 226 9.82 -4.86 20.34
C VAL A 226 9.30 -4.76 18.90
N GLU A 227 8.06 -4.32 18.71
CA GLU A 227 7.49 -4.13 17.38
C GLU A 227 8.16 -2.97 16.64
N ALA A 228 8.48 -1.87 17.33
CA ALA A 228 9.28 -0.78 16.75
C ALA A 228 10.67 -1.27 16.30
N LEU A 229 11.35 -2.11 17.10
CA LEU A 229 12.62 -2.73 16.69
C LEU A 229 12.46 -3.58 15.43
N LYS A 230 11.44 -4.46 15.38
CA LYS A 230 11.18 -5.30 14.20
C LYS A 230 10.91 -4.45 12.96
N ALA A 231 10.01 -3.47 13.07
CA ALA A 231 9.62 -2.59 11.98
C ALA A 231 10.80 -1.77 11.47
N TYR A 232 11.64 -1.26 12.38
CA TYR A 232 12.87 -0.58 12.01
C TYR A 232 13.83 -1.52 11.28
N PHE A 233 14.14 -2.70 11.81
CA PHE A 233 15.10 -3.60 11.14
C PHE A 233 14.58 -4.13 9.79
N LEU A 234 13.28 -4.31 9.64
CA LEU A 234 12.67 -4.75 8.39
C LEU A 234 12.61 -3.65 7.32
N ARG A 235 12.21 -2.42 7.70
CA ARG A 235 11.87 -1.35 6.74
C ARG A 235 12.62 -0.04 6.99
N GLY A 236 12.83 0.34 8.26
CA GLY A 236 13.49 1.60 8.63
C GLY A 236 15.01 1.62 8.46
N PHE A 237 15.68 0.49 8.64
CA PHE A 237 17.14 0.37 8.66
C PHE A 237 17.76 0.78 7.34
N PHE A 238 17.14 0.38 6.22
CA PHE A 238 17.61 0.77 4.88
C PHE A 238 17.47 2.27 4.60
N LYS A 239 16.59 2.97 5.33
CA LYS A 239 16.41 4.42 5.21
C LYS A 239 17.42 5.21 6.04
N ARG A 240 17.67 4.78 7.28
CA ARG A 240 18.52 5.51 8.25
C ARG A 240 19.33 4.57 9.15
N PRO A 241 20.31 3.81 8.63
CA PRO A 241 20.99 2.77 9.40
C PRO A 241 21.74 3.30 10.64
N GLY A 242 22.19 4.56 10.59
CA GLY A 242 22.86 5.23 11.70
C GLY A 242 22.00 5.44 12.95
N GLU A 243 20.67 5.32 12.86
CA GLU A 243 19.80 5.42 14.03
C GLU A 243 19.99 4.27 15.03
N VAL A 244 20.52 3.12 14.59
CA VAL A 244 20.86 2.03 15.52
C VAL A 244 21.84 2.50 16.59
N LEU A 245 22.82 3.34 16.22
CA LEU A 245 23.85 3.81 17.16
C LEU A 245 23.28 4.77 18.20
N ARG A 246 22.24 5.54 17.85
CA ARG A 246 21.55 6.42 18.80
C ARG A 246 20.62 5.62 19.68
N ALA A 247 19.81 4.73 19.10
CA ALA A 247 18.90 3.86 19.81
C ALA A 247 19.64 2.93 20.79
N ALA A 248 20.83 2.43 20.45
CA ALA A 248 21.66 1.58 21.32
C ALA A 248 22.15 2.28 22.61
N ARG A 249 22.00 3.60 22.73
CA ARG A 249 22.26 4.32 23.98
C ARG A 249 21.05 4.37 24.91
N MET A 250 19.89 3.95 24.44
CA MET A 250 18.63 3.97 25.18
C MET A 250 18.46 2.65 25.92
N GLU A 251 18.07 2.71 27.20
CA GLU A 251 17.83 1.50 28.00
C GLU A 251 16.70 0.63 27.40
N LEU A 252 15.67 1.28 26.87
CA LEU A 252 14.53 0.65 26.18
C LEU A 252 14.95 -0.20 24.97
N PHE A 253 15.99 0.21 24.24
CA PHE A 253 16.51 -0.56 23.10
C PHE A 253 17.02 -1.93 23.55
N TRP A 254 17.87 -1.96 24.58
CA TRP A 254 18.46 -3.20 25.09
C TRP A 254 17.43 -4.10 25.74
N ARG A 255 16.51 -3.52 26.52
CA ARG A 255 15.39 -4.28 27.12
C ARG A 255 14.57 -4.96 26.03
N ALA A 256 14.16 -4.22 25.00
CA ALA A 256 13.34 -4.76 23.92
C ALA A 256 14.10 -5.76 23.04
N LEU A 257 15.40 -5.57 22.81
CA LEU A 257 16.26 -6.55 22.14
C LEU A 257 16.36 -7.86 22.94
N LEU A 258 16.50 -7.76 24.27
CA LEU A 258 16.53 -8.91 25.18
C LEU A 258 15.19 -9.64 25.16
N TYR A 259 14.07 -8.90 25.18
CA TYR A 259 12.72 -9.47 25.07
C TYR A 259 12.49 -10.18 23.73
N LEU A 260 12.94 -9.60 22.63
CA LEU A 260 12.88 -10.21 21.29
C LEU A 260 13.64 -11.55 21.25
N ALA A 261 14.78 -11.64 21.93
CA ALA A 261 15.60 -12.86 22.00
C ALA A 261 14.99 -13.95 22.91
N LEU A 262 14.29 -13.55 23.99
CA LEU A 262 13.82 -14.46 25.04
C LEU A 262 12.39 -14.98 24.84
N SER A 263 11.57 -14.40 23.97
CA SER A 263 10.16 -14.80 23.82
C SER A 263 9.66 -14.67 22.38
N PRO A 264 9.87 -15.69 21.53
CA PRO A 264 9.47 -15.63 20.12
C PRO A 264 7.95 -15.59 19.88
N HIS A 265 7.14 -16.08 20.83
CA HIS A 265 5.71 -16.32 20.62
C HIS A 265 4.86 -15.96 21.84
N ARG A 266 3.81 -15.16 21.59
CA ARG A 266 2.68 -14.76 22.45
C ARG A 266 2.82 -13.44 23.19
N TRP A 267 2.39 -12.37 22.55
CA TRP A 267 1.96 -11.15 23.24
C TRP A 267 0.67 -10.62 22.60
N GLY A 268 -0.09 -9.85 23.39
CA GLY A 268 -1.35 -9.22 23.00
C GLY A 268 -1.23 -8.67 21.60
N ARG A 269 -2.12 -9.13 20.72
CA ARG A 269 -2.14 -8.67 19.33
C ARG A 269 -2.34 -7.17 19.43
N PRO A 270 -1.42 -6.33 18.90
CA PRO A 270 -1.76 -4.94 18.67
C PRO A 270 -3.11 -4.94 18.00
N VAL A 271 -3.93 -3.94 18.28
CA VAL A 271 -5.05 -3.66 17.41
C VAL A 271 -4.47 -3.12 16.09
N TYR A 272 -3.79 -4.01 15.36
CA TYR A 272 -3.65 -4.08 13.92
C TYR A 272 -5.07 -4.22 13.39
N LEU A 273 -5.85 -3.16 13.54
CA LEU A 273 -7.25 -3.11 13.16
C LEU A 273 -7.42 -3.46 11.69
N ILE A 274 -6.35 -3.38 10.89
CA ILE A 274 -6.48 -3.45 9.46
C ILE A 274 -5.31 -4.03 8.67
N PHE A 275 -4.39 -4.73 9.33
CA PHE A 275 -3.48 -5.64 8.61
C PHE A 275 -4.05 -7.06 8.51
N LYS A 276 -5.12 -7.36 9.27
CA LYS A 276 -5.82 -8.65 9.25
C LYS A 276 -7.01 -8.72 8.27
N TRP A 277 -7.11 -7.74 7.38
CA TRP A 277 -8.17 -7.59 6.38
C TRP A 277 -7.59 -7.50 4.98
#